data_AF-A0A5D6YXC5-F1
#
_entry.id   AF-A0A5D6YXC5-F1
#
_cell.length_a   1.000
_cell.length_b   1.000
_cell.length_c   1.000
_cell.angle_alpha   90.00
_cell.angle_beta   90.00
_cell.angle_gamma   90.00
#
_symmetry.space_group_name_H-M   'P 1'
#
loop_
_entity.id
_entity.type
_entity.pdbx_description
1 polymer ?
#
loop_
_entity_poly.entity_id
_entity_poly.type
_entity_poly.pdbx_seq_one_letter_code
_entity_poly.pdbx_strand_id
1 'polypeptide(L)'
;MDATTRAVQNAQAIANAVRSVIASANASRPKNTRKNYDAKAIERTGWCTERQFMDDSLVNEGKLLLFTTEVVERGGIGRSLMVLCSSYQGRAWRAT
;
A
#
# COMPACT_ATOMS: atom_id res chain seq x y z
N MET A 1 32.98 -19.08 -4.95
CA MET A 1 31.70 -18.46 -5.37
C MET A 1 32.00 -17.03 -5.77
N ASP A 2 31.57 -16.61 -6.95
CA ASP A 2 31.72 -15.23 -7.40
C ASP A 2 30.79 -14.27 -6.64
N ALA A 3 31.20 -13.02 -6.49
CA ALA A 3 30.44 -11.98 -5.80
C ALA A 3 29.05 -11.79 -6.41
N THR A 4 28.95 -11.91 -7.75
CA THR A 4 27.70 -11.79 -8.49
C THR A 4 26.74 -12.94 -8.16
N THR A 5 27.25 -14.18 -8.10
CA THR A 5 26.45 -15.35 -7.73
C THR A 5 25.87 -15.21 -6.32
N ARG A 6 26.68 -14.70 -5.37
CA ARG A 6 26.23 -14.45 -4.00
C ARG A 6 25.17 -13.35 -3.93
N ALA A 7 25.32 -12.29 -4.71
CA ALA A 7 24.34 -11.21 -4.78
C ALA A 7 22.97 -11.69 -5.30
N VAL A 8 22.97 -12.51 -6.36
CA VAL A 8 21.75 -13.12 -6.91
C VAL A 8 21.07 -14.05 -5.89
N GLN A 9 21.86 -14.88 -5.19
CA GLN A 9 21.33 -15.76 -4.13
C GLN A 9 20.69 -14.97 -2.99
N ASN A 10 21.34 -13.90 -2.54
CA ASN A 10 20.81 -13.02 -1.50
C ASN A 10 19.50 -12.35 -1.95
N ALA A 11 19.45 -11.83 -3.18
CA ALA A 11 18.25 -11.21 -3.73
C ALA A 11 17.08 -12.20 -3.80
N GLN A 12 17.33 -13.45 -4.22
CA GLN A 12 16.32 -14.49 -4.24
C GLN A 12 15.84 -14.86 -2.83
N ALA A 13 16.76 -14.98 -1.87
CA ALA A 13 16.43 -15.29 -0.48
C ALA A 13 15.53 -14.19 0.13
N ILE A 14 15.87 -12.92 -0.10
CA ILE A 14 15.06 -11.77 0.32
C ILE A 14 13.67 -11.84 -0.31
N ALA A 15 13.58 -12.03 -1.62
CA ALA A 15 12.30 -12.09 -2.32
C ALA A 15 11.41 -13.24 -1.80
N ASN A 16 11.99 -14.41 -1.52
CA ASN A 16 11.27 -15.54 -0.97
C ASN A 16 10.78 -15.29 0.46
N ALA A 17 11.63 -14.70 1.31
CA ALA A 17 11.26 -14.33 2.68
C ALA A 17 10.10 -13.33 2.69
N VAL A 18 10.17 -12.29 1.85
CA VAL A 18 9.11 -11.28 1.71
C VAL A 18 7.79 -11.91 1.28
N ARG A 19 7.80 -12.76 0.23
CA ARG A 19 6.58 -13.44 -0.24
C ARG A 19 5.96 -14.32 0.84
N SER A 20 6.79 -15.08 1.56
CA SER A 20 6.32 -15.97 2.62
C SER A 20 5.64 -15.21 3.76
N VAL A 21 6.28 -14.13 4.24
CA VAL A 21 5.74 -13.30 5.34
C VAL A 21 4.45 -12.58 4.92
N ILE A 22 4.39 -12.05 3.69
CA ILE A 22 3.17 -11.39 3.21
C ILE A 22 2.02 -12.39 3.09
N ALA A 23 2.29 -13.59 2.57
CA ALA A 23 1.27 -14.64 2.44
C ALA A 23 0.72 -15.07 3.81
N SER A 24 1.59 -15.29 4.80
CA SER A 24 1.17 -15.68 6.16
C SER A 24 0.41 -14.56 6.87
N ALA A 25 0.84 -13.30 6.72
CA ALA A 25 0.14 -12.14 7.25
C ALA A 25 -1.25 -11.98 6.63
N ASN A 26 -1.40 -12.23 5.32
CA ASN A 26 -2.69 -12.15 4.64
C ASN A 26 -3.64 -13.29 5.00
N ALA A 27 -3.10 -14.49 5.25
CA ALA A 27 -3.88 -15.65 5.66
C ALA A 27 -4.39 -15.54 7.10
N SER A 28 -3.60 -14.96 8.00
CA SER A 28 -3.94 -14.81 9.43
C SER A 28 -4.89 -13.64 9.74
N ARG A 29 -5.05 -12.69 8.82
CA ARG A 29 -5.88 -11.50 9.05
C ARG A 29 -7.38 -11.78 8.93
N PRO A 30 -8.20 -11.35 9.91
CA PRO A 30 -9.66 -11.36 9.76
C PRO A 30 -10.11 -10.55 8.55
N LYS A 31 -11.16 -11.02 7.85
CA LYS A 31 -11.67 -10.40 6.61
C LYS A 31 -11.99 -8.91 6.76
N ASN A 32 -12.59 -8.51 7.87
CA ASN A 32 -12.95 -7.12 8.14
C ASN A 32 -11.71 -6.24 8.36
N THR A 33 -10.72 -6.76 9.08
CA THR A 33 -9.43 -6.09 9.31
C THR A 33 -8.68 -5.91 7.99
N ARG A 34 -8.66 -6.94 7.14
CA ARG A 34 -8.07 -6.86 5.80
C ARG A 34 -8.71 -5.75 4.97
N LYS A 35 -10.04 -5.73 4.86
CA LYS A 35 -10.77 -4.69 4.11
C LYS A 35 -10.44 -3.27 4.59
N ASN A 36 -10.35 -3.07 5.91
CA ASN A 36 -10.04 -1.76 6.48
C ASN A 36 -8.58 -1.35 6.20
N TYR A 37 -7.64 -2.27 6.40
CA TYR A 37 -6.21 -1.98 6.21
C TYR A 37 -5.83 -1.81 4.74
N ASP A 38 -6.42 -2.58 3.83
CA ASP A 38 -6.16 -2.47 2.40
C ASP A 38 -6.58 -1.09 1.87
N ALA A 39 -7.74 -0.58 2.31
CA ALA A 39 -8.20 0.76 1.94
C ALA A 39 -7.21 1.85 2.39
N LYS A 40 -6.73 1.77 3.64
CA LYS A 40 -5.72 2.70 4.18
C LYS A 40 -4.38 2.58 3.46
N ALA A 41 -3.97 1.37 3.09
CA ALA A 41 -2.74 1.13 2.35
C ALA A 41 -2.81 1.73 0.94
N ILE A 42 -3.95 1.59 0.26
CA ILE A 42 -4.21 2.21 -1.04
C ILE A 42 -4.14 3.74 -0.94
N GLU A 43 -4.85 4.32 0.04
CA GLU A 43 -4.85 5.78 0.26
C GLU A 43 -3.43 6.32 0.50
N ARG A 44 -2.68 5.69 1.40
CA ARG A 44 -1.28 6.08 1.66
C ARG A 44 -0.40 5.93 0.42
N THR A 45 -0.59 4.85 -0.35
CA THR A 45 0.20 4.61 -1.57
C THR A 45 -0.10 5.69 -2.62
N GLY A 46 -1.38 6.01 -2.83
CA GLY A 46 -1.78 7.11 -3.72
C GLY A 46 -1.18 8.44 -3.28
N TRP A 47 -1.24 8.77 -1.99
CA TRP A 47 -0.62 9.95 -1.42
C TRP A 47 0.91 9.98 -1.62
N CYS A 48 1.58 8.84 -1.51
CA CYS A 48 3.02 8.73 -1.80
C CYS A 48 3.33 8.97 -3.29
N THR A 49 2.51 8.39 -4.18
CA THR A 49 2.66 8.55 -5.64
C THR A 49 2.47 10.00 -6.07
N GLU A 50 1.45 10.70 -5.53
CA GLU A 50 1.20 12.12 -5.80
C GLU A 50 2.38 13.02 -5.42
N ARG A 51 3.09 12.68 -4.33
CA ARG A 51 4.26 13.42 -3.85
C ARG A 51 5.59 12.98 -4.46
N GLN A 52 5.56 11.96 -5.33
CA GLN A 52 6.73 11.44 -6.02
C GLN A 52 7.89 11.07 -5.07
N PHE A 53 7.60 10.46 -3.91
CA PHE A 53 8.67 9.98 -3.03
C PHE A 53 9.54 8.95 -3.76
N MET A 54 10.87 9.07 -3.67
CA MET A 54 11.82 8.21 -4.39
C MET A 54 11.76 6.74 -3.95
N ASP A 55 11.42 6.51 -2.69
CA ASP A 55 11.20 5.21 -2.07
C ASP A 55 9.72 4.77 -2.15
N ASP A 56 8.91 5.47 -2.94
CA ASP A 56 7.52 5.16 -3.27
C ASP A 56 6.67 4.84 -2.02
N SER A 57 6.17 3.60 -1.92
CA SER A 57 5.28 3.15 -0.86
C SER A 57 5.98 2.63 0.40
N LEU A 58 7.32 2.68 0.44
CA LEU A 58 8.11 2.26 1.59
C LEU A 58 7.75 3.12 2.81
N VAL A 59 7.43 2.43 3.89
CA VAL A 59 6.97 3.05 5.13
C VAL A 59 8.19 3.44 5.95
N ASN A 60 8.34 4.73 6.19
CA ASN A 60 9.25 5.27 7.19
C ASN A 60 8.48 6.17 8.16
N GLU A 61 9.07 6.41 9.33
CA GLU A 61 8.43 7.18 10.40
C GLU A 61 8.02 8.58 9.94
N GLY A 62 8.90 9.28 9.22
CA GLY A 62 8.63 10.63 8.71
C GLY A 62 7.43 10.68 7.77
N LYS A 63 7.32 9.73 6.83
CA LYS A 63 6.16 9.62 5.94
C LYS A 63 4.87 9.31 6.69
N LEU A 64 4.91 8.46 7.73
CA LEU A 64 3.74 8.15 8.54
C LEU A 64 3.23 9.37 9.30
N LEU A 65 4.14 10.15 9.90
CA LEU A 65 3.79 11.37 10.62
C LEU A 65 3.23 12.43 9.66
N LEU A 66 3.87 12.62 8.51
CA LEU A 66 3.42 13.57 7.50
C LEU A 66 2.05 13.16 6.92
N PHE A 67 1.86 11.89 6.60
CA PHE A 67 0.56 11.39 6.14
C PHE A 67 -0.55 11.58 7.18
N THR A 68 -0.27 11.29 8.44
CA THR A 68 -1.25 11.43 9.54
C THR A 68 -1.66 12.90 9.71
N THR A 69 -0.70 13.83 9.74
CA THR A 69 -0.98 15.25 9.92
C THR A 69 -1.67 15.89 8.71
N GLU A 70 -1.33 15.49 7.49
CA GLU A 70 -1.88 16.10 6.28
C GLU A 70 -3.21 15.50 5.82
N VAL A 71 -3.41 14.20 6.03
CA VAL A 71 -4.56 13.45 5.48
C VAL A 71 -5.53 13.06 6.57
N VAL A 72 -5.04 12.48 7.68
CA VAL A 72 -5.91 11.95 8.73
C VAL A 72 -6.48 13.07 9.60
N GLU A 73 -5.64 14.00 10.04
CA GLU A 73 -6.06 15.11 10.91
C GLU A 73 -6.85 16.19 10.16
N ARG A 74 -6.49 16.48 8.89
CA ARG A 74 -7.20 17.48 8.07
C ARG A 74 -8.44 16.94 7.35
N GLY A 75 -8.51 15.64 7.09
CA GLY A 75 -9.57 15.02 6.28
C GLY A 75 -10.77 14.51 7.06
N GLY A 76 -10.63 14.22 8.36
CA GLY A 76 -11.63 13.48 9.12
C GLY A 76 -11.94 12.11 8.48
N ILE A 77 -12.76 11.29 9.14
CA ILE A 77 -13.08 9.91 8.72
C ILE A 77 -13.91 9.86 7.39
N GLY A 78 -14.11 10.99 6.70
CA GLY A 78 -15.15 11.19 5.68
C GLY A 78 -14.70 11.41 4.22
N ARG A 79 -13.42 11.51 3.87
CA ARG A 79 -12.99 11.73 2.46
C ARG A 79 -12.50 10.48 1.72
N SER A 80 -12.89 9.30 2.20
CA SER A 80 -12.64 8.03 1.53
C SER A 80 -13.58 7.83 0.32
N LEU A 81 -13.47 8.62 -0.76
CA LEU A 81 -14.14 8.23 -2.03
C LEU A 81 -13.61 8.84 -3.34
N MET A 82 -12.56 9.67 -3.37
CA MET A 82 -12.18 10.38 -4.60
C MET A 82 -10.82 10.01 -5.20
N VAL A 83 -10.37 8.75 -5.10
CA VAL A 83 -9.28 8.23 -5.97
C VAL A 83 -9.59 6.78 -6.41
N LEU A 84 -10.85 6.51 -6.76
CA LEU A 84 -11.27 5.29 -7.47
C LEU A 84 -11.80 5.58 -8.88
N CYS A 85 -11.78 6.85 -9.32
CA CYS A 85 -12.51 7.29 -10.52
C CYS A 85 -11.62 7.66 -11.72
N SER A 86 -10.56 6.90 -12.00
CA SER A 86 -9.93 6.96 -13.34
C SER A 86 -9.69 5.62 -14.02
N SER A 87 -9.79 4.49 -13.29
CA SER A 87 -9.59 3.15 -13.88
C SER A 87 -10.88 2.32 -13.99
N TYR A 88 -12.02 2.85 -13.54
CA TYR A 88 -13.35 2.22 -13.61
C TYR A 88 -14.31 3.00 -14.52
N GLN A 89 -13.81 3.59 -15.62
CA GLN A 89 -14.70 3.99 -16.71
C GLN A 89 -15.20 2.72 -17.41
N GLY A 90 -16.35 2.19 -16.99
CA GLY A 90 -16.93 1.04 -17.66
C GLY A 90 -18.16 0.37 -17.05
N ARG A 91 -18.64 0.77 -15.86
CA ARG A 91 -19.92 0.25 -15.34
C ARG A 91 -20.78 1.36 -14.75
N ALA A 92 -21.65 1.88 -15.60
CA ALA A 92 -22.80 2.68 -15.23
C ALA A 92 -23.70 1.89 -14.27
N TRP A 93 -23.89 2.40 -13.06
CA TRP A 93 -24.98 1.96 -12.19
C TRP A 93 -26.14 2.93 -12.39
N ARG A 94 -27.18 2.48 -13.11
CA ARG A 94 -28.50 3.12 -13.07
C ARG A 94 -29.19 2.68 -11.78
N ALA A 95 -29.61 3.64 -10.98
CA ALA A 95 -30.55 3.44 -9.89
C ALA A 95 -31.97 3.64 -10.42
N THR A 96 -32.78 2.58 -10.43
CA THR A 96 -34.21 2.64 -10.11
C THR A 96 -34.64 1.25 -9.66
#